data_AF-A0A7C2DPG7-F1
#
_entry.id   AF-A0A7C2DPG7-F1
#
_cell.length_a   1.000
_cell.length_b   1.000
_cell.length_c   1.000
_cell.angle_alpha   90.00
_cell.angle_beta   90.00
_cell.angle_gamma   90.00
#
_symmetry.space_group_name_H-M   'P 1'
#
loop_
_entity.id
_entity.type
_entity.pdbx_description
1 polymer ?
#
loop_
_entity_poly.entity_id
_entity_poly.type
_entity_poly.pdbx_seq_one_letter_code
_entity_poly.pdbx_strand_id
1 'polypeptide(L)'
;MGHPARVPSGAAPVTSGAFHPSLWLARDRPEPAPPLEGRVRADVVVVGGGLTGLWSAVHLKEADPAAEVVVLEAEEVGYGASGRNGGFAMTMVGRSLHDLVRKVGVARARATYLAMVRALRRIEAFAGS
;
A
#
# COMPACT_ATOMS: atom_id res chain seq x y z
N MET A 1 28.72 29.06 -33.56
CA MET A 1 28.33 29.84 -32.36
C MET A 1 26.84 30.08 -32.42
N GLY A 2 26.04 29.26 -31.74
CA GLY A 2 24.58 29.41 -31.66
C GLY A 2 24.22 30.05 -30.31
N HIS A 3 23.45 31.13 -30.35
CA HIS A 3 22.96 31.83 -29.16
C HIS A 3 21.87 30.97 -28.48
N PRO A 4 21.90 30.74 -27.15
CA PRO A 4 20.82 30.02 -26.48
C PRO A 4 19.55 30.88 -26.43
N ALA A 5 18.44 30.35 -26.91
CA ALA A 5 17.13 31.00 -26.84
C ALA A 5 16.71 31.20 -25.37
N ARG A 6 16.37 32.43 -24.99
CA ARG A 6 15.79 32.75 -23.67
C ARG A 6 14.41 32.11 -23.54
N VAL A 7 14.20 31.33 -22.48
CA VAL A 7 12.87 30.87 -22.06
C VAL A 7 12.07 32.08 -21.57
N PRO A 8 10.83 32.30 -22.02
CA PRO A 8 10.02 33.43 -21.54
C PRO A 8 9.67 33.23 -20.06
N SER A 9 10.09 34.18 -19.23
CA SER A 9 9.67 34.31 -17.84
C SER A 9 8.21 34.78 -17.80
N GLY A 10 7.27 33.85 -17.91
CA GLY A 10 5.84 34.18 -17.90
C GLY A 10 4.89 33.00 -17.82
N ALA A 11 5.34 31.83 -17.35
CA ALA A 11 4.40 30.76 -17.03
C ALA A 11 3.59 31.19 -15.79
N ALA A 12 2.28 31.37 -15.98
CA ALA A 12 1.35 31.48 -14.86
C ALA A 12 1.60 30.31 -13.90
N PRO A 13 1.52 30.51 -12.57
CA PRO A 13 1.61 29.39 -11.64
C PRO A 13 0.61 28.34 -12.09
N VAL A 14 1.06 27.12 -12.33
CA VAL A 14 0.15 25.98 -12.48
C VAL A 14 -0.60 25.96 -11.17
N THR A 15 -1.84 26.47 -11.19
CA THR A 15 -2.76 26.29 -10.09
C THR A 15 -2.85 24.77 -9.97
N SER A 16 -2.31 24.24 -8.88
CA SER A 16 -2.53 22.84 -8.54
C SER A 16 -4.04 22.67 -8.58
N GLY A 17 -4.55 21.99 -9.61
CA GLY A 17 -5.94 21.59 -9.65
C GLY A 17 -6.27 20.92 -8.32
N ALA A 18 -7.51 21.08 -7.85
CA ALA A 18 -7.95 20.49 -6.61
C ALA A 18 -7.49 19.01 -6.55
N PHE A 19 -6.73 18.65 -5.51
CA PHE A 19 -6.29 17.28 -5.33
C PHE A 19 -7.53 16.41 -5.15
N HIS A 20 -7.83 15.58 -6.15
CA HIS A 20 -8.85 14.55 -5.98
C HIS A 20 -8.28 13.44 -5.09
N PRO A 21 -9.00 13.04 -4.02
CA PRO A 21 -8.62 11.88 -3.24
C PRO A 21 -8.54 10.64 -4.16
N SER A 22 -7.67 9.70 -3.81
CA SER A 22 -7.64 8.40 -4.48
C SER A 22 -9.01 7.73 -4.41
N LEU A 23 -9.29 6.79 -5.33
CA LEU A 23 -10.52 6.00 -5.30
C LEU A 23 -10.80 5.41 -3.91
N TRP A 24 -9.76 4.98 -3.21
CA TRP A 24 -9.82 4.37 -1.88
C TRP A 24 -10.28 5.34 -0.79
N LEU A 25 -9.90 6.61 -0.91
CA LEU A 25 -10.25 7.66 0.05
C LEU A 25 -11.55 8.39 -0.34
N ALA A 26 -11.95 8.30 -1.61
CA ALA A 26 -13.13 8.98 -2.15
C ALA A 26 -14.44 8.17 -2.00
N ARG A 27 -14.37 6.89 -1.60
CA ARG A 27 -15.53 6.02 -1.40
C ARG A 27 -16.03 6.08 0.05
N ASP A 28 -17.24 5.55 0.26
CA ASP A 28 -17.78 5.31 1.60
C ASP A 28 -16.80 4.44 2.38
N ARG A 29 -16.30 5.00 3.48
CA ARG A 29 -15.38 4.35 4.41
C ARG A 29 -16.09 4.18 5.74
N PRO A 30 -15.73 3.16 6.54
CA PRO A 30 -16.14 3.10 7.92
C PRO A 30 -15.71 4.37 8.64
N GLU A 31 -16.55 4.84 9.57
CA GLU A 31 -16.15 5.89 10.51
C GLU A 31 -14.89 5.46 11.26
N PRO A 32 -13.95 6.39 11.53
CA PRO A 32 -12.77 6.09 12.33
C PRO A 32 -13.14 5.46 13.67
N ALA A 33 -12.38 4.45 14.08
CA ALA A 33 -12.50 3.90 15.42
C ALA A 33 -12.14 5.00 16.46
N PRO A 34 -12.79 4.99 17.64
CA PRO A 34 -12.43 5.94 18.69
C PRO A 34 -10.95 5.76 19.09
N PRO A 35 -10.28 6.83 19.54
CA PRO A 35 -8.93 6.72 20.09
C PRO A 35 -8.86 5.66 21.19
N LEU A 36 -7.75 4.91 21.23
CA LEU A 36 -7.53 3.96 22.31
C LEU A 36 -7.32 4.70 23.63
N GLU A 37 -8.20 4.47 24.60
CA GLU A 37 -8.06 4.96 25.96
C GLU A 37 -7.64 3.84 26.92
N GLY A 38 -6.76 4.17 27.85
CA GLY A 38 -6.34 3.24 28.89
C GLY A 38 -5.47 2.09 28.37
N ARG A 39 -5.70 0.87 28.89
CA ARG A 39 -4.88 -0.31 28.59
C ARG A 39 -5.77 -1.42 28.03
N VAL A 40 -5.39 -1.91 26.85
CA VAL A 40 -5.95 -3.12 26.24
C VAL A 40 -4.93 -4.25 26.33
N ARG A 41 -5.41 -5.48 26.48
CA ARG A 41 -4.61 -6.70 26.35
C ARG A 41 -4.92 -7.33 25.00
N ALA A 42 -3.93 -7.96 24.40
CA ALA A 42 -4.04 -8.68 23.14
C ALA A 42 -2.94 -9.75 23.10
N ASP A 43 -3.15 -10.81 22.34
CA ASP A 43 -2.10 -11.79 22.04
C ASP A 43 -1.08 -11.19 21.07
N VAL A 44 -1.56 -10.42 20.09
CA VAL A 44 -0.72 -9.73 19.11
C VAL A 44 -1.21 -8.30 18.87
N VAL A 45 -0.28 -7.35 18.90
CA VAL A 45 -0.52 -5.96 18.49
C VAL A 45 0.18 -5.68 17.17
N VAL A 46 -0.58 -5.23 16.18
CA VAL A 46 -0.08 -4.77 14.88
C VAL A 46 -0.07 -3.24 14.88
N VAL A 47 1.11 -2.64 14.67
CA VAL A 47 1.25 -1.19 14.59
C VAL A 47 1.23 -0.74 13.13
N GLY A 48 0.25 0.09 12.79
CA GLY A 48 -0.03 0.62 11.46
C GLY A 48 -1.24 -0.03 10.79
N GLY A 49 -2.28 0.78 10.52
CA GLY A 49 -3.52 0.40 9.84
C GLY A 49 -3.43 0.48 8.31
N GLY A 50 -2.24 0.26 7.74
CA GLY A 50 -2.03 0.18 6.29
C GLY A 50 -2.27 -1.24 5.75
N LEU A 51 -2.09 -1.42 4.43
CA LEU A 51 -2.28 -2.70 3.73
C LEU A 51 -1.49 -3.84 4.41
N THR A 52 -0.21 -3.63 4.70
CA THR A 52 0.63 -4.65 5.33
C THR A 52 0.15 -5.02 6.74
N GLY A 53 -0.26 -4.03 7.54
CA GLY A 53 -0.74 -4.27 8.91
C GLY A 53 -2.07 -5.02 8.91
N LEU A 54 -3.04 -4.55 8.13
CA LEU A 54 -4.34 -5.21 7.97
C LEU A 54 -4.20 -6.62 7.41
N TRP A 55 -3.37 -6.81 6.38
CA TRP A 55 -3.12 -8.12 5.80
C TRP A 55 -2.44 -9.06 6.81
N SER A 56 -1.55 -8.54 7.65
CA SER A 56 -0.97 -9.35 8.74
C SER A 56 -2.03 -9.75 9.77
N ALA A 57 -2.94 -8.84 10.14
CA ALA A 57 -4.04 -9.15 11.05
C ALA A 57 -4.98 -10.23 10.48
N VAL A 58 -5.31 -10.17 9.18
CA VAL A 58 -6.07 -11.23 8.49
C VAL A 58 -5.34 -12.58 8.59
N HIS A 59 -4.05 -12.63 8.26
CA HIS A 59 -3.26 -13.88 8.33
C HIS A 59 -3.18 -14.44 9.76
N LEU A 60 -3.09 -13.57 10.77
CA LEU A 60 -3.11 -13.98 12.18
C LEU A 60 -4.47 -14.60 12.55
N LYS A 61 -5.58 -13.97 12.13
CA LYS A 61 -6.94 -14.51 12.38
C LYS A 61 -7.25 -15.78 11.60
N GLU A 62 -6.70 -15.94 10.39
CA GLU A 62 -6.81 -17.19 9.62
C GLU A 62 -6.04 -18.34 10.28
N ALA A 63 -4.86 -18.04 10.84
CA ALA A 63 -4.03 -19.04 11.52
C ALA A 63 -4.59 -19.43 12.89
N ASP A 64 -5.10 -18.47 13.64
CA ASP A 64 -5.76 -18.67 14.92
C ASP A 64 -6.99 -17.76 15.06
N PRO A 65 -8.20 -18.27 14.79
CA PRO A 65 -9.43 -17.53 14.95
C PRO A 65 -9.73 -17.10 16.39
N ALA A 66 -9.10 -17.69 17.40
CA ALA A 66 -9.28 -17.32 18.80
C ALA A 66 -8.34 -16.20 19.25
N ALA A 67 -7.22 -15.99 18.55
CA ALA A 67 -6.25 -14.96 18.93
C ALA A 67 -6.86 -13.55 18.97
N GLU A 68 -6.60 -12.83 20.06
CA GLU A 68 -6.94 -11.41 20.20
C GLU A 68 -5.89 -10.57 19.46
N VAL A 69 -6.27 -10.04 18.30
CA VAL A 69 -5.40 -9.20 17.46
C VAL A 69 -5.88 -7.76 17.51
N VAL A 70 -5.03 -6.85 17.95
CA VAL A 70 -5.30 -5.40 17.99
C VAL A 70 -4.47 -4.70 16.92
N VAL A 71 -5.12 -3.91 16.07
CA VAL A 71 -4.45 -3.03 15.11
C VAL A 71 -4.47 -1.60 15.67
N LEU A 72 -3.31 -0.98 15.83
CA LEU A 72 -3.17 0.41 16.28
C LEU A 72 -2.71 1.29 15.13
N GLU A 73 -3.49 2.32 14.82
CA GLU A 73 -3.18 3.34 13.82
C GLU A 73 -3.20 4.71 14.50
N ALA A 74 -2.25 5.58 14.14
CA ALA A 74 -2.12 6.91 14.73
C ALA A 74 -3.11 7.90 14.10
N GLU A 75 -3.47 7.68 12.84
CA GLU A 75 -4.43 8.47 12.07
C GLU A 75 -5.71 7.63 11.83
N GLU A 76 -6.14 7.49 10.58
CA GLU A 76 -7.19 6.57 10.16
C GLU A 76 -6.62 5.36 9.42
N VAL A 77 -7.36 4.25 9.44
CA VAL A 77 -7.04 3.04 8.66
C VAL A 77 -6.87 3.39 7.18
N GLY A 78 -5.70 3.14 6.62
CA GLY A 78 -5.37 3.45 5.23
C GLY A 78 -4.92 4.90 4.99
N TYR A 79 -4.78 5.75 6.00
CA TYR A 79 -4.33 7.14 5.85
C TYR A 79 -3.03 7.29 5.04
N GLY A 80 -2.07 6.37 5.23
CA GLY A 80 -0.75 6.41 4.62
C GLY A 80 -0.71 6.06 3.12
N ALA A 81 0.42 5.51 2.68
CA ALA A 81 0.64 5.11 1.28
C ALA A 81 -0.41 4.10 0.76
N SER A 82 -1.01 3.31 1.66
CA SER A 82 -2.00 2.29 1.31
C SER A 82 -3.35 2.85 0.86
N GLY A 83 -3.78 4.01 1.35
CA GLY A 83 -4.97 4.71 0.83
C GLY A 83 -4.62 5.65 -0.30
N ARG A 84 -3.44 6.28 -0.29
CA ARG A 84 -3.03 7.28 -1.30
C ARG A 84 -2.36 6.71 -2.56
N ASN A 85 -2.56 5.42 -2.87
CA ASN A 85 -2.01 4.80 -4.08
C ASN A 85 -3.03 4.65 -5.21
N GLY A 86 -2.53 4.34 -6.42
CA GLY A 86 -3.34 4.13 -7.63
C GLY A 86 -3.96 2.74 -7.77
N GLY A 87 -3.84 1.86 -6.78
CA GLY A 87 -4.51 0.55 -6.77
C GLY A 87 -3.83 -0.57 -7.55
N PHE A 88 -2.54 -0.42 -7.90
CA PHE A 88 -1.85 -1.40 -8.73
C PHE A 88 -1.57 -2.71 -7.99
N ALA A 89 -2.28 -3.77 -8.35
CA ALA A 89 -1.98 -5.14 -7.94
C ALA A 89 -1.15 -5.83 -9.04
N MET A 90 0.17 -5.83 -8.90
CA MET A 90 1.11 -6.28 -9.95
C MET A 90 2.16 -7.25 -9.44
N THR A 91 2.80 -7.97 -10.36
CA THR A 91 3.94 -8.86 -10.07
C THR A 91 5.30 -8.14 -10.02
N MET A 92 5.30 -6.83 -10.26
CA MET A 92 6.50 -6.01 -10.37
C MET A 92 6.93 -5.45 -9.01
N VAL A 93 8.24 -5.48 -8.71
CA VAL A 93 8.82 -4.99 -7.44
C VAL A 93 9.63 -3.70 -7.64
N GLY A 94 9.00 -2.69 -8.24
CA GLY A 94 9.62 -1.38 -8.51
C GLY A 94 10.73 -1.41 -9.57
N ARG A 95 10.77 -2.45 -10.41
CA ARG A 95 11.75 -2.67 -11.49
C ARG A 95 11.19 -3.63 -12.54
N SER A 96 11.62 -3.47 -13.79
CA SER A 96 11.30 -4.45 -14.84
C SER A 96 11.89 -5.83 -14.50
N LEU A 97 11.33 -6.90 -15.08
CA LEU A 97 11.88 -8.25 -14.88
C LEU A 97 13.32 -8.34 -15.38
N HIS A 98 13.64 -7.66 -16.49
CA HIS A 98 14.99 -7.58 -17.04
C HIS A 98 15.97 -6.98 -16.02
N ASP A 99 15.63 -5.83 -15.42
CA ASP A 99 16.49 -5.17 -14.43
C ASP A 99 16.61 -5.99 -13.15
N LEU A 100 15.53 -6.67 -12.74
CA LEU A 100 15.56 -7.57 -11.59
C LEU A 100 16.50 -8.74 -11.84
N VAL A 101 16.44 -9.40 -13.01
CA VAL A 101 17.35 -10.48 -13.39
C VAL A 101 18.80 -10.00 -13.40
N ARG A 102 19.08 -8.83 -13.98
CA ARG A 102 20.43 -8.24 -13.95
C ARG A 102 20.94 -7.99 -12.53
N LYS A 103 20.05 -7.59 -11.61
CA LYS A 103 20.42 -7.27 -10.22
C LYS A 103 20.62 -8.49 -9.33
N VAL A 104 19.75 -9.49 -9.42
CA VAL A 104 19.73 -10.62 -8.45
C VAL A 104 19.94 -12.00 -9.07
N GLY A 105 20.12 -12.06 -10.39
CA GLY A 105 20.20 -13.32 -11.15
C GLY A 105 18.83 -13.96 -11.40
N VAL A 106 18.79 -14.87 -12.37
CA VAL A 106 17.54 -15.51 -12.85
C VAL A 106 16.80 -16.24 -11.73
N ALA A 107 17.50 -17.03 -10.92
CA ALA A 107 16.88 -17.86 -9.88
C ALA A 107 16.12 -17.00 -8.85
N ARG A 108 16.75 -15.94 -8.33
CA ARG A 108 16.13 -15.05 -7.35
C ARG A 108 15.05 -14.18 -7.99
N ALA A 109 15.25 -13.69 -9.21
CA ALA A 109 14.23 -12.95 -9.94
C ALA A 109 12.96 -13.78 -10.17
N ARG A 110 13.12 -15.06 -10.56
CA ARG A 110 12.02 -16.02 -10.69
C ARG A 110 11.32 -16.26 -9.34
N ALA A 111 12.09 -16.45 -8.27
CA ALA A 111 11.51 -16.64 -6.94
C ALA A 111 10.68 -15.43 -6.49
N THR A 112 11.17 -14.21 -6.71
CA THR A 112 10.45 -12.96 -6.42
C THR A 112 9.17 -12.86 -7.25
N TYR A 113 9.24 -13.10 -8.57
CA TYR A 113 8.07 -13.07 -9.44
C TYR A 113 6.99 -14.06 -8.98
N LEU A 114 7.37 -15.31 -8.69
CA LEU A 114 6.45 -16.33 -8.19
C LEU A 114 5.88 -15.99 -6.81
N ALA A 115 6.66 -15.33 -5.94
CA ALA A 115 6.15 -14.82 -4.67
C ALA A 115 5.06 -13.76 -4.88
N MET A 116 5.25 -12.83 -5.83
CA MET A 116 4.23 -11.83 -6.15
C MET A 116 2.98 -12.47 -6.78
N VAL A 117 3.14 -13.44 -7.69
CA VAL A 117 1.99 -14.19 -8.24
C VAL A 117 1.18 -14.87 -7.12
N ARG A 118 1.85 -15.48 -6.14
CA ARG A 118 1.17 -16.07 -4.97
C ARG A 118 0.48 -15.02 -4.11
N ALA A 119 1.05 -13.83 -3.97
CA ALA A 119 0.43 -12.74 -3.24
C ALA A 119 -0.86 -12.27 -3.94
N LEU A 120 -0.82 -12.05 -5.26
CA LEU A 120 -1.99 -11.66 -6.05
C LEU A 120 -3.12 -12.69 -5.96
N ARG A 121 -2.80 -13.98 -6.10
CA ARG A 121 -3.80 -15.05 -5.95
C ARG A 121 -4.44 -15.09 -4.57
N ARG A 122 -3.70 -14.76 -3.51
CA ARG A 122 -4.27 -14.70 -2.16
C ARG A 122 -5.20 -13.49 -1.98
N ILE A 123 -4.83 -12.35 -2.55
CA ILE A 123 -5.72 -11.17 -2.58
C ILE A 123 -6.99 -11.48 -3.36
N GLU A 124 -6.87 -12.14 -4.52
CA GLU A 124 -8.01 -12.57 -5.33
C GLU A 124 -8.93 -13.54 -4.57
N ALA A 125 -8.37 -14.54 -3.91
CA ALA A 125 -9.13 -15.49 -3.10
C ALA A 125 -9.86 -14.81 -1.93
N PHE A 126 -9.24 -13.83 -1.28
CA PHE A 126 -9.85 -13.04 -0.20
C PHE A 126 -10.93 -12.07 -0.70
N ALA A 127 -10.73 -11.45 -1.87
CA ALA A 127 -11.68 -10.48 -2.41
C ALA A 127 -12.86 -11.14 -3.13
N GLY A 128 -12.70 -12.38 -3.59
CA GLY A 128 -13.74 -13.16 -4.26
C GLY A 128 -14.59 -14.04 -3.35
N SER A 129 -14.33 -14.04 -2.03
CA SER A 129 -15.10 -14.74 -1.01
C SER A 129 -16.22 -13.90 -0.41
#